data_AF-A0AAU8LEL9-F1
#
_entry.id   AF-A0AAU8LEL9-F1
#
_cell.length_a   1.000
_cell.length_b   1.000
_cell.length_c   1.000
_cell.angle_alpha   90.00
_cell.angle_beta   90.00
_cell.angle_gamma   90.00
#
_symmetry.space_group_name_H-M   'P 1'
#
loop_
_entity.id
_entity.type
_entity.pdbx_description
1 polymer ?
#
loop_
_entity_poly.entity_id
_entity_poly.type
_entity_poly.pdbx_seq_one_letter_code
_entity_poly.pdbx_strand_id
1 'polypeptide(L)'
;MSGIQGRILEVHPPLVVDLDGTLLRSDLLFETAMAFVRQHPLQVFKLLLWLLKGKAALKQGLALASTVDIALLPYDPQVLSYIEAQRSTGRLIVLATAAHETLANRIATHLNLFDQVWASDGEVNLSAHRKRDLLISHYGEGGFDYIGNSSDDLCIWTVARKAIVANPHTGVERQAQAHGNVEQVMNANASSLKDWRKALRLHQWLKNALIFVPLLAAHQIQQPEQLIDGLLAFLLFGLCASSVYVLNDLLDLADDRHHRSKRNRPFASGRLPIRSGLIAVPTLLLLAFGGAAWFLPWQFSAVLGAYYVLTLVYSLYLKRHMAVDVVVLAMLYTTRILAGAAAFHLPLTFWILAFSMFLFLSLALVKRYAELREARVREVEGKARGRGYYPSDLDMIASLGASSGNLAVMVLALYIHEGATVVLYQHPHVIWLACPLLLFWITRLWMLTHRGLMNDDPVVFAIRDRISQGVGALFLLVFWIAA
;
A
#
# COMPACT_ATOMS: atom_id res chain seq x y z
N MET A 1 -2.62 52.86 52.00
CA MET A 1 -1.59 52.48 51.01
C MET A 1 -1.78 51.01 50.67
N SER A 2 -2.59 50.70 49.65
CA SER A 2 -2.79 49.31 49.20
C SER A 2 -1.62 48.92 48.30
N GLY A 3 -0.83 47.94 48.75
CA GLY A 3 0.29 47.40 47.99
C GLY A 3 -0.21 46.76 46.70
N ILE A 4 0.34 47.23 45.58
CA ILE A 4 0.23 46.58 44.27
C ILE A 4 0.98 45.26 44.38
N GLN A 5 0.27 44.15 44.59
CA GLN A 5 0.82 42.82 44.36
C GLN A 5 1.09 42.68 42.87
N GLY A 6 2.36 42.83 42.50
CA GLY A 6 2.82 42.51 41.16
C GLY A 6 2.43 41.08 40.81
N ARG A 7 1.64 40.92 39.74
CA ARG A 7 1.49 39.62 39.09
C ARG A 7 2.88 39.22 38.60
N ILE A 8 3.52 38.28 39.30
CA ILE A 8 4.65 37.54 38.75
C ILE A 8 4.09 36.83 37.51
N LEU A 9 4.48 37.26 36.32
CA LEU A 9 4.26 36.48 35.11
C LEU A 9 5.03 35.18 35.32
N GLU A 10 4.32 34.07 35.58
CA GLU A 10 4.95 32.74 35.57
C GLU A 10 5.51 32.53 34.17
N VAL A 11 6.82 32.68 34.01
CA VAL A 11 7.50 32.37 32.76
C VAL A 11 7.51 30.85 32.67
N HIS A 12 6.54 30.28 31.95
CA HIS A 12 6.55 28.86 31.64
C HIS A 12 7.81 28.54 30.83
N PRO A 13 8.63 27.56 31.24
CA PRO A 13 9.79 27.14 30.44
C PRO A 13 9.36 26.75 29.03
N PRO A 14 10.19 26.93 28.00
CA PRO A 14 9.84 26.53 26.64
C PRO A 14 9.43 25.05 26.57
N LEU A 15 8.48 24.75 25.67
CA LEU A 15 8.19 23.39 25.24
C LEU A 15 8.98 23.12 23.96
N VAL A 16 9.91 22.18 24.03
CA VAL A 16 10.71 21.74 22.90
C VAL A 16 10.10 20.47 22.32
N VAL A 17 9.85 20.48 21.02
CA VAL A 17 9.13 19.43 20.30
C VAL A 17 10.03 18.77 19.27
N ASP A 18 10.17 17.45 19.35
CA ASP A 18 10.78 16.68 18.27
C ASP A 18 9.82 16.46 17.10
N LEU A 19 10.39 16.23 15.91
CA LEU A 19 9.62 16.13 14.69
C LEU A 19 9.29 14.69 14.31
N ASP A 20 10.31 13.89 14.02
CA ASP A 20 10.16 12.56 13.44
C ASP A 20 9.70 11.56 14.50
N GLY A 21 8.62 10.83 14.25
CA GLY A 21 8.02 9.91 15.22
C GLY A 21 7.29 10.57 16.40
N THR A 22 7.45 11.89 16.59
CA THR A 22 6.80 12.69 17.64
C THR A 22 5.66 13.54 17.06
N LEU A 23 5.96 14.69 16.44
CA LEU A 23 4.95 15.53 15.77
C LEU A 23 4.41 14.84 14.51
N LEU A 24 5.28 14.15 13.79
CA LEU A 24 4.94 13.29 12.65
C LEU A 24 4.89 11.84 13.09
N ARG A 25 3.91 11.08 12.59
CA ARG A 25 3.89 9.62 12.75
C ARG A 25 4.86 8.89 11.82
N SER A 26 5.54 9.64 10.96
CA SER A 26 6.53 9.18 10.00
C SER A 26 7.89 9.79 10.29
N ASP A 27 8.88 9.41 9.50
CA ASP A 27 10.23 9.95 9.53
C ASP A 27 10.53 10.58 8.16
N LEU A 28 10.88 11.86 8.18
CA LEU A 28 11.11 12.68 6.99
C LEU A 28 12.24 12.18 6.10
N LEU A 29 13.24 11.49 6.65
CA LEU A 29 14.30 10.88 5.85
C LEU A 29 13.69 9.83 4.91
N PHE A 30 12.79 8.99 5.42
CA PHE A 30 12.15 7.97 4.61
C PHE A 30 11.07 8.56 3.68
N GLU A 31 10.34 9.58 4.11
CA GLU A 31 9.40 10.32 3.26
C GLU A 31 10.08 10.91 2.03
N THR A 32 11.17 11.65 2.24
CA THR A 32 11.96 12.29 1.18
C THR A 32 12.66 11.26 0.30
N ALA A 33 13.18 10.17 0.88
CA ALA A 33 13.76 9.07 0.11
C ALA A 33 12.74 8.42 -0.82
N MET A 34 11.52 8.14 -0.34
CA MET A 34 10.48 7.55 -1.19
C MET A 34 10.00 8.52 -2.27
N ALA A 35 9.85 9.80 -1.93
CA ALA A 35 9.54 10.84 -2.91
C ALA A 35 10.62 10.94 -4.00
N PHE A 36 11.90 10.90 -3.61
CA PHE A 36 13.03 10.91 -4.53
C PHE A 36 13.03 9.70 -5.46
N VAL A 37 12.86 8.48 -4.94
CA VAL A 37 12.80 7.24 -5.74
C VAL A 37 11.65 7.31 -6.76
N ARG A 38 10.49 7.86 -6.35
CA ARG A 38 9.34 8.03 -7.25
C ARG A 38 9.62 9.06 -8.36
N GLN A 39 10.19 10.21 -8.02
CA GLN A 39 10.40 11.34 -8.95
C GLN A 39 11.59 11.08 -9.88
N HIS A 40 12.62 10.38 -9.39
CA HIS A 40 13.89 10.15 -10.07
C HIS A 40 14.34 8.68 -9.99
N PRO A 41 13.57 7.72 -10.56
CA PRO A 41 13.84 6.29 -10.43
C PRO A 41 15.19 5.85 -11.00
N LEU A 42 15.71 6.56 -12.02
CA LEU A 42 17.02 6.28 -12.61
C LEU A 42 18.19 6.80 -11.75
N GLN A 43 17.94 7.67 -10.77
CA GLN A 43 18.98 8.32 -9.96
C GLN A 43 19.07 7.76 -8.54
N VAL A 44 18.43 6.62 -8.27
CA VAL A 44 18.39 5.99 -6.93
C VAL A 44 19.79 5.71 -6.36
N PHE A 45 20.78 5.45 -7.22
CA PHE A 45 22.17 5.26 -6.81
C PHE A 45 22.79 6.48 -6.10
N LYS A 46 22.24 7.70 -6.30
CA LYS A 46 22.69 8.90 -5.59
C LYS A 46 22.47 8.80 -4.08
N LEU A 47 21.48 8.03 -3.63
CA LEU A 47 21.27 7.79 -2.20
C LEU A 47 22.50 7.15 -1.56
N LEU A 48 23.13 6.20 -2.25
CA LEU A 48 24.35 5.55 -1.78
C LEU A 48 25.53 6.54 -1.79
N LEU A 49 25.68 7.33 -2.86
CA LEU A 49 26.73 8.34 -2.96
C LEU A 49 26.64 9.40 -1.87
N TRP A 50 25.43 9.85 -1.53
CA TRP A 50 25.24 10.81 -0.44
C TRP A 50 25.46 10.17 0.93
N LEU A 51 25.02 8.93 1.14
CA LEU A 51 25.25 8.20 2.37
C LEU A 51 26.75 7.98 2.64
N LEU A 52 27.55 7.71 1.60
CA LEU A 52 29.01 7.59 1.69
C LEU A 52 29.68 8.90 2.15
N LYS A 53 29.07 10.06 1.88
CA LYS A 53 29.51 11.37 2.39
C LYS A 53 29.00 11.68 3.80
N GLY A 54 28.19 10.80 4.39
CA GLY A 54 27.64 10.93 5.74
C GLY A 54 26.14 11.23 5.78
N LYS A 55 25.55 11.10 6.98
CA LYS A 55 24.10 11.27 7.20
C LYS A 55 23.59 12.68 6.90
N ALA A 56 24.38 13.73 7.19
CA ALA A 56 24.00 15.12 6.92
C ALA A 56 23.89 15.37 5.41
N ALA A 57 24.89 14.93 4.64
CA ALA A 57 24.88 15.00 3.17
C ALA A 57 23.70 14.25 2.55
N LEU A 58 23.33 13.08 3.09
CA LEU A 58 22.13 12.35 2.65
C LEU A 58 20.84 13.16 2.89
N LYS A 59 20.67 13.72 4.10
CA LYS A 59 19.49 14.53 4.43
C LYS A 59 19.39 15.78 3.56
N GLN A 60 20.50 16.48 3.34
CA GLN A 60 20.56 17.65 2.47
C GLN A 60 20.24 17.29 1.02
N GLY A 61 20.89 16.24 0.47
CA GLY A 61 20.66 15.78 -0.89
C GLY A 61 19.19 15.42 -1.14
N LEU A 62 18.58 14.70 -0.20
CA LEU A 62 17.16 14.35 -0.26
C LEU A 62 16.24 15.57 -0.13
N ALA A 63 16.50 16.48 0.80
CA ALA A 63 15.67 17.66 1.02
C ALA A 63 15.66 18.61 -0.17
N LEU A 64 16.79 18.72 -0.89
CA LEU A 64 16.92 19.60 -2.07
C LEU A 64 16.44 18.93 -3.36
N ALA A 65 16.57 17.60 -3.48
CA ALA A 65 16.24 16.87 -4.71
C ALA A 65 14.83 16.26 -4.72
N SER A 66 14.05 16.38 -3.64
CA SER A 66 12.69 15.83 -3.58
C SER A 66 11.67 16.87 -3.14
N THR A 67 10.49 16.84 -3.76
CA THR A 67 9.37 17.67 -3.34
C THR A 67 8.38 16.83 -2.52
N VAL A 68 8.27 17.12 -1.23
CA VAL A 68 7.25 16.56 -0.34
C VAL A 68 6.20 17.62 -0.06
N ASP A 69 4.92 17.22 -0.17
CA ASP A 69 3.80 18.06 0.25
C ASP A 69 3.65 17.98 1.77
N ILE A 70 3.97 19.09 2.41
CA ILE A 70 4.03 19.22 3.86
C ILE A 70 2.63 19.24 4.45
N ALA A 71 1.64 19.78 3.74
CA ALA A 71 0.29 19.94 4.26
C ALA A 71 -0.43 18.60 4.54
N LEU A 72 0.04 17.52 3.91
CA LEU A 72 -0.56 16.20 4.01
C LEU A 72 0.33 15.17 4.69
N LEU A 73 1.42 15.60 5.33
CA LEU A 73 2.22 14.71 6.17
C LEU A 73 1.36 14.13 7.30
N PRO A 74 1.68 12.92 7.82
CA PRO A 74 0.87 12.24 8.81
C PRO A 74 1.15 12.81 10.21
N TYR A 75 0.72 14.05 10.44
CA TYR A 75 0.81 14.72 11.74
C TYR A 75 0.03 13.95 12.81
N ASP A 76 0.55 13.91 14.02
CA ASP A 76 -0.16 13.33 15.15
C ASP A 76 -1.16 14.34 15.74
N PRO A 77 -2.48 14.09 15.64
CA PRO A 77 -3.49 15.02 16.15
C PRO A 77 -3.41 15.20 17.68
N GLN A 78 -2.96 14.18 18.42
CA GLN A 78 -2.86 14.29 19.88
C GLN A 78 -1.73 15.24 20.28
N VAL A 79 -0.60 15.16 19.58
CA VAL A 79 0.55 16.05 19.79
C VAL A 79 0.23 17.46 19.33
N LEU A 80 -0.43 17.63 18.18
CA LEU A 80 -0.86 18.95 17.70
C LEU A 80 -1.78 19.65 18.71
N SER A 81 -2.84 18.98 19.16
CA SER A 81 -3.76 19.53 20.16
C SER A 81 -3.05 19.90 21.47
N TYR A 82 -2.04 19.12 21.88
CA TYR A 82 -1.24 19.44 23.06
C TYR A 82 -0.39 20.70 22.86
N ILE A 83 0.29 20.83 21.72
CA ILE A 83 1.09 22.00 21.38
C ILE A 83 0.20 23.25 21.31
N GLU A 84 -0.98 23.17 20.68
CA GLU A 84 -1.95 24.26 20.62
C GLU A 84 -2.39 24.71 22.01
N ALA A 85 -2.70 23.77 22.90
CA ALA A 85 -3.06 24.07 24.28
C ALA A 85 -1.91 24.78 25.03
N GLN A 86 -0.67 24.33 24.86
CA GLN A 86 0.50 24.94 25.49
C GLN A 86 0.80 26.34 24.92
N ARG A 87 0.69 26.53 23.60
CA ARG A 87 0.84 27.85 22.97
C ARG A 87 -0.20 28.85 23.47
N SER A 88 -1.43 28.40 23.72
CA SER A 88 -2.52 29.25 24.23
C SER A 88 -2.25 29.84 25.61
N THR A 89 -1.36 29.25 26.42
CA THR A 89 -0.94 29.79 27.72
C THR A 89 0.16 30.85 27.60
N GLY A 90 0.59 31.20 26.37
CA GLY A 90 1.70 32.11 26.11
C GLY A 90 3.08 31.45 26.23
N ARG A 91 3.13 30.12 26.30
CA ARG A 91 4.37 29.34 26.39
C ARG A 91 5.14 29.38 25.07
N LEU A 92 6.46 29.60 25.14
CA LEU A 92 7.35 29.51 23.98
C LEU A 92 7.40 28.08 23.46
N ILE A 93 7.10 27.89 22.16
CA ILE A 93 7.13 26.57 21.51
C ILE A 93 8.30 26.50 20.52
N VAL A 94 9.13 25.49 20.67
CA VAL A 94 10.38 25.33 19.91
C VAL A 94 10.36 24.00 19.17
N LEU A 95 10.58 24.01 17.86
CA LEU A 95 10.80 22.79 17.08
C LEU A 95 12.29 22.43 17.12
N ALA A 96 12.67 21.26 17.64
CA ALA A 96 14.07 20.82 17.66
C ALA A 96 14.22 19.44 17.02
N THR A 97 14.77 19.40 15.80
CA THR A 97 14.75 18.20 14.95
C THR A 97 16.09 17.87 14.31
N ALA A 98 16.30 16.57 14.05
CA ALA A 98 17.39 16.11 13.20
C ALA A 98 17.06 16.24 11.70
N ALA A 99 15.87 16.67 11.31
CA ALA A 99 15.53 16.91 9.91
C ALA A 99 16.29 18.13 9.34
N HIS A 100 16.44 18.17 8.02
CA HIS A 100 17.10 19.29 7.35
C HIS A 100 16.29 20.59 7.50
N GLU A 101 16.98 21.71 7.75
CA GLU A 101 16.38 23.02 8.04
C GLU A 101 15.32 23.47 7.03
N THR A 102 15.51 23.18 5.74
CA THR A 102 14.56 23.58 4.70
C THR A 102 13.19 22.93 4.87
N LEU A 103 13.13 21.69 5.34
CA LEU A 103 11.88 20.98 5.60
C LEU A 103 11.29 21.39 6.96
N ALA A 104 12.14 21.50 7.99
CA ALA A 104 11.72 21.93 9.31
C ALA A 104 11.08 23.33 9.29
N ASN A 105 11.71 24.29 8.61
CA ASN A 105 11.20 25.65 8.47
C ASN A 105 9.89 25.70 7.67
N ARG A 106 9.76 24.91 6.59
CA ARG A 106 8.50 24.83 5.84
C ARG A 106 7.37 24.22 6.67
N ILE A 107 7.65 23.20 7.50
CA ILE A 107 6.68 22.62 8.45
C ILE A 107 6.27 23.64 9.50
N ALA A 108 7.24 24.33 10.11
CA ALA A 108 6.96 25.36 11.11
C ALA A 108 6.10 26.49 10.54
N THR A 109 6.43 26.96 9.33
CA THR A 109 5.65 27.97 8.60
C THR A 109 4.23 27.49 8.30
N HIS A 110 4.09 26.23 7.86
CA HIS A 110 2.78 25.66 7.53
C HIS A 110 1.86 25.56 8.74
N LEU A 111 2.39 25.07 9.88
CA LEU A 111 1.61 24.87 11.09
C LEU A 111 1.37 26.17 11.85
N ASN A 112 2.29 27.13 11.77
CA ASN A 112 2.24 28.40 12.51
C ASN A 112 2.10 28.22 14.04
N LEU A 113 2.71 27.14 14.56
CA LEU A 113 2.69 26.75 15.98
C LEU A 113 4.02 26.94 16.70
N PHE A 114 5.11 27.20 15.97
CA PHE A 114 6.46 27.26 16.51
C PHE A 114 7.02 28.67 16.44
N ASP A 115 7.65 29.10 17.53
CA ASP A 115 8.27 30.42 17.64
C ASP A 115 9.76 30.38 17.25
N GLN A 116 10.38 29.19 17.40
CA GLN A 116 11.77 28.93 17.02
C GLN A 116 11.92 27.55 16.40
N VAL A 117 12.91 27.40 15.51
CA VAL A 117 13.24 26.14 14.85
C VAL A 117 14.74 25.88 14.96
N TRP A 118 15.10 24.76 15.57
CA TRP A 118 16.45 24.20 15.59
C TRP A 118 16.45 22.93 14.76
N ALA A 119 17.23 22.91 13.68
CA ALA A 119 17.24 21.83 12.72
C ALA A 119 18.67 21.42 12.37
N SER A 120 18.83 20.30 11.67
CA SER A 120 20.12 19.93 11.08
C SER A 120 20.39 20.74 9.81
N ASP A 121 21.64 21.06 9.58
CA ASP A 121 22.12 21.71 8.36
C ASP A 121 22.99 20.72 7.53
N GLY A 122 23.71 21.23 6.53
CA GLY A 122 24.58 20.43 5.67
C GLY A 122 25.81 19.85 6.36
N GLU A 123 26.21 20.37 7.53
CA GLU A 123 27.44 20.00 8.25
C GLU A 123 27.14 19.30 9.58
N VAL A 124 26.13 19.77 10.30
CA VAL A 124 25.77 19.36 11.65
C VAL A 124 24.44 18.62 11.66
N ASN A 125 24.50 17.33 11.98
CA ASN A 125 23.32 16.54 12.33
C ASN A 125 22.93 16.76 13.81
N LEU A 126 21.81 17.43 14.06
CA LEU A 126 21.25 17.78 15.36
C LEU A 126 20.43 16.63 15.96
N SER A 127 21.10 15.56 16.39
CA SER A 127 20.46 14.41 17.05
C SER A 127 21.10 14.11 18.41
N ALA A 128 20.35 13.44 19.29
CA ALA A 128 20.82 12.95 20.60
C ALA A 128 21.62 14.01 21.38
N HIS A 129 22.86 13.69 21.79
CA HIS A 129 23.72 14.55 22.59
C HIS A 129 23.93 15.95 22.00
N ARG A 130 24.04 16.10 20.68
CA ARG A 130 24.19 17.44 20.08
C ARG A 130 22.94 18.29 20.27
N LYS A 131 21.76 17.66 20.16
CA LYS A 131 20.48 18.32 20.43
C LYS A 131 20.40 18.71 21.91
N ARG A 132 20.78 17.79 22.81
CA ARG A 132 20.88 18.05 24.25
C ARG A 132 21.78 19.25 24.55
N ASP A 133 23.01 19.25 24.04
CA ASP A 133 24.01 20.27 24.33
C ASP A 133 23.57 21.65 23.81
N LEU A 134 22.90 21.69 22.66
CA LEU A 134 22.27 22.91 22.12
C LEU A 134 21.15 23.42 23.04
N LEU A 135 20.28 22.55 23.55
CA LEU A 135 19.18 22.93 24.42
C LEU A 135 19.69 23.42 25.78
N ILE A 136 20.73 22.78 26.33
CA ILE A 136 21.40 23.23 27.55
C ILE A 136 22.02 24.62 27.34
N SER A 137 22.67 24.87 26.21
CA SER A 137 23.32 26.17 25.98
C SER A 137 22.34 27.33 25.86
N HIS A 138 21.10 27.08 25.40
CA HIS A 138 20.08 28.12 25.24
C HIS A 138 19.18 28.29 26.47
N TYR A 139 18.86 27.20 27.17
CA TYR A 139 17.84 27.21 28.23
C TYR A 139 18.36 26.78 29.61
N GLY A 140 19.56 26.19 29.68
CA GLY A 140 20.09 25.59 30.89
C GLY A 140 19.49 24.21 31.21
N GLU A 141 20.13 23.49 32.14
CA GLU A 141 19.60 22.23 32.65
C GLU A 141 18.34 22.47 33.49
N GLY A 142 17.29 21.68 33.26
CA GLY A 142 15.97 21.88 33.87
C GLY A 142 15.23 23.14 33.40
N GLY A 143 15.73 23.80 32.34
CA GLY A 143 15.16 25.05 31.81
C GLY A 143 14.12 24.88 30.71
N PHE A 144 13.74 23.65 30.35
CA PHE A 144 12.79 23.36 29.27
C PHE A 144 12.05 22.03 29.51
N ASP A 145 10.86 21.89 28.93
CA ASP A 145 10.19 20.58 28.82
C ASP A 145 10.38 20.04 27.40
N TYR A 146 10.48 18.71 27.27
CA TYR A 146 10.79 18.07 26.00
C TYR A 146 9.78 16.97 25.65
N ILE A 147 9.21 17.05 24.44
CA ILE A 147 8.40 15.99 23.85
C ILE A 147 9.19 15.24 22.77
N GLY A 148 9.27 13.91 22.91
CA GLY A 148 10.04 13.02 22.04
C GLY A 148 9.53 11.58 22.06
N ASN A 149 10.14 10.70 21.29
CA ASN A 149 9.68 9.32 21.09
C ASN A 149 10.78 8.25 21.08
N SER A 150 12.05 8.66 21.00
CA SER A 150 13.16 7.79 20.62
C SER A 150 14.17 7.54 21.73
N SER A 151 15.05 6.57 21.53
CA SER A 151 16.19 6.35 22.43
C SER A 151 17.16 7.52 22.43
N ASP A 152 17.25 8.26 21.33
CA ASP A 152 18.12 9.43 21.21
C ASP A 152 17.65 10.56 22.15
N ASP A 153 16.36 10.57 22.49
CA ASP A 153 15.73 11.55 23.38
C ASP A 153 15.96 11.28 24.87
N LEU A 154 16.40 10.07 25.24
CA LEU A 154 16.67 9.71 26.63
C LEU A 154 17.70 10.65 27.27
N CYS A 155 18.77 10.99 26.54
CA CYS A 155 19.79 11.91 27.02
C CYS A 155 19.30 13.36 27.15
N ILE A 156 18.20 13.71 26.50
CA ILE A 156 17.57 15.02 26.59
C ILE A 156 16.62 15.03 27.78
N TRP A 157 15.83 13.98 27.96
CA TRP A 157 14.95 13.85 29.13
C TRP A 157 15.71 13.87 30.46
N THR A 158 16.95 13.37 30.52
CA THR A 158 17.77 13.46 31.75
C THR A 158 18.06 14.89 32.20
N VAL A 159 18.06 15.86 31.28
CA VAL A 159 18.36 17.28 31.57
C VAL A 159 17.14 18.19 31.38
N ALA A 160 16.02 17.64 30.91
CA ALA A 160 14.75 18.35 30.80
C ALA A 160 14.05 18.42 32.16
N ARG A 161 13.27 19.49 32.38
CA ARG A 161 12.43 19.62 33.57
C ARG A 161 11.32 18.57 33.57
N LYS A 162 10.60 18.44 32.47
CA LYS A 162 9.57 17.42 32.26
C LYS A 162 9.75 16.70 30.92
N ALA A 163 9.48 15.41 30.95
CA ALA A 163 9.46 14.55 29.78
C ALA A 163 8.01 14.27 29.36
N ILE A 164 7.68 14.59 28.10
CA ILE A 164 6.46 14.12 27.45
C ILE A 164 6.86 13.05 26.44
N VAL A 165 6.35 11.84 26.62
CA VAL A 165 6.71 10.70 25.77
C VAL A 165 5.60 10.50 24.75
N ALA A 166 5.85 10.81 23.48
CA ALA A 166 4.90 10.58 22.39
C ALA A 166 5.31 9.32 21.62
N ASN A 167 4.36 8.43 21.33
CA ASN A 167 4.56 7.26 20.45
C ASN A 167 5.91 6.52 20.63
N PRO A 168 6.27 6.13 21.88
CA PRO A 168 7.60 5.65 22.19
C PRO A 168 7.95 4.37 21.42
N HIS A 169 9.19 4.28 20.97
CA HIS A 169 9.73 3.00 20.50
C HIS A 169 9.74 1.96 21.63
N THR A 170 9.78 0.68 21.26
CA THR A 170 9.77 -0.43 22.22
C THR A 170 10.85 -0.26 23.28
N GLY A 171 10.45 -0.19 24.55
CA GLY A 171 11.34 -0.04 25.70
C GLY A 171 11.71 1.40 26.06
N VAL A 172 11.42 2.40 25.23
CA VAL A 172 11.73 3.82 25.49
C VAL A 172 10.88 4.37 26.63
N GLU A 173 9.58 4.07 26.65
CA GLU A 173 8.68 4.51 27.73
C GLU A 173 9.19 4.09 29.11
N ARG A 174 9.60 2.82 29.24
CA ARG A 174 10.12 2.26 30.49
C ARG A 174 11.43 2.94 30.92
N GLN A 175 12.31 3.24 29.97
CA GLN A 175 13.57 3.93 30.25
C GLN A 175 13.33 5.40 30.63
N ALA A 176 12.40 6.08 29.94
CA ALA A 176 12.00 7.44 30.27
C ALA A 176 11.40 7.52 31.69
N GLN A 177 10.48 6.60 32.03
CA GLN A 177 9.88 6.54 33.36
C GLN A 177 10.90 6.31 34.47
N ALA A 178 12.00 5.59 34.19
CA ALA A 178 13.07 5.36 35.16
C ALA A 178 13.80 6.65 35.59
N HIS A 179 13.71 7.73 34.81
CA HIS A 179 14.26 9.04 35.17
C HIS A 179 13.38 9.83 36.14
N GLY A 180 12.11 9.45 36.32
CA GLY A 180 11.21 10.04 37.33
C GLY A 180 10.64 11.42 36.99
N ASN A 181 10.93 11.99 35.80
CA ASN A 181 10.42 13.30 35.36
C ASN A 181 9.40 13.23 34.20
N VAL A 182 8.86 12.04 33.91
CA VAL A 182 7.81 11.86 32.90
C VAL A 182 6.49 12.44 33.41
N GLU A 183 5.98 13.45 32.70
CA GLU A 183 4.70 14.09 33.01
C GLU A 183 3.54 13.38 32.30
N GLN A 184 3.71 13.03 31.03
CA GLN A 184 2.65 12.48 30.21
C GLN A 184 3.19 11.52 29.16
N VAL A 185 2.44 10.44 28.91
CA VAL A 185 2.67 9.51 27.80
C VAL A 185 1.49 9.60 26.82
N MET A 186 1.78 9.85 25.56
CA MET A 186 0.80 9.93 24.47
C MET A 186 1.03 8.76 23.51
N ASN A 187 0.12 7.79 23.54
CA ASN A 187 0.19 6.60 22.70
C ASN A 187 -0.86 6.67 21.59
N ALA A 188 -0.51 7.31 20.49
CA ALA A 188 -1.34 7.37 19.30
C ALA A 188 -1.09 6.14 18.41
N ASN A 189 -1.78 5.04 18.76
CA ASN A 189 -1.93 3.80 17.98
C ASN A 189 -0.63 3.06 17.62
N ALA A 190 -0.30 2.03 18.41
CA ALA A 190 0.67 1.02 18.02
C ALA A 190 0.27 0.33 16.70
N SER A 191 1.26 0.03 15.86
CA SER A 191 1.08 -0.77 14.65
C SER A 191 0.37 -2.08 14.97
N SER A 192 -0.82 -2.29 14.42
CA SER A 192 -1.61 -3.49 14.71
C SER A 192 -1.43 -4.58 13.65
N LEU A 193 -1.68 -5.84 14.02
CA LEU A 193 -1.77 -6.95 13.05
C LEU A 193 -2.81 -6.68 11.95
N LYS A 194 -3.87 -5.92 12.28
CA LYS A 194 -4.89 -5.49 11.32
C LYS A 194 -4.32 -4.55 10.26
N ASP A 195 -3.39 -3.67 10.64
CA ASP A 195 -2.70 -2.78 9.71
C ASP A 195 -1.82 -3.57 8.75
N TRP A 196 -1.07 -4.55 9.25
CA TRP A 196 -0.30 -5.46 8.40
C TRP A 196 -1.17 -6.26 7.44
N ARG A 197 -2.28 -6.85 7.91
CA ARG A 197 -3.24 -7.55 7.04
C ARG A 197 -3.77 -6.65 5.92
N LYS A 198 -4.00 -5.36 6.23
CA LYS A 198 -4.43 -4.36 5.26
C LYS A 198 -3.32 -3.97 4.29
N ALA A 199 -2.09 -3.80 4.76
CA ALA A 199 -0.91 -3.46 3.95
C ALA A 199 -0.52 -4.60 2.98
N LEU A 200 -0.51 -5.84 3.47
CA LEU A 200 -0.28 -7.04 2.65
C LEU A 200 -1.47 -7.34 1.70
N ARG A 201 -2.62 -6.70 1.94
CA ARG A 201 -3.87 -6.89 1.20
C ARG A 201 -4.26 -8.37 1.09
N LEU A 202 -4.28 -9.09 2.22
CA LEU A 202 -4.59 -10.54 2.23
C LEU A 202 -5.94 -10.88 1.57
N HIS A 203 -6.91 -9.96 1.61
CA HIS A 203 -8.19 -10.15 0.91
C HIS A 203 -8.04 -10.23 -0.63
N GLN A 204 -6.95 -9.72 -1.21
CA GLN A 204 -6.64 -9.81 -2.64
C GLN A 204 -6.00 -11.16 -3.02
N TRP A 205 -5.52 -11.94 -2.05
CA TRP A 205 -4.96 -13.27 -2.32
C TRP A 205 -5.99 -14.23 -2.89
N LEU A 206 -7.27 -13.93 -2.69
CA LEU A 206 -8.39 -14.64 -3.30
C LEU A 206 -8.28 -14.76 -4.83
N LYS A 207 -7.64 -13.79 -5.50
CA LYS A 207 -7.36 -13.89 -6.94
C LYS A 207 -6.46 -15.07 -7.28
N ASN A 208 -5.58 -15.46 -6.37
CA ASN A 208 -4.69 -16.60 -6.52
C ASN A 208 -5.46 -17.93 -6.46
N ALA A 209 -6.76 -17.94 -6.14
CA ALA A 209 -7.60 -19.12 -6.35
C ALA A 209 -7.58 -19.60 -7.82
N LEU A 210 -7.29 -18.69 -8.76
CA LEU A 210 -7.08 -19.02 -10.17
C LEU A 210 -5.90 -19.99 -10.41
N ILE A 211 -4.97 -20.12 -9.47
CA ILE A 211 -3.88 -21.11 -9.54
C ILE A 211 -4.44 -22.53 -9.56
N PHE A 212 -5.61 -22.78 -8.97
CA PHE A 212 -6.22 -24.11 -8.96
C PHE A 212 -7.02 -24.44 -10.23
N VAL A 213 -7.23 -23.47 -11.14
CA VAL A 213 -8.03 -23.69 -12.37
C VAL A 213 -7.48 -24.84 -13.23
N PRO A 214 -6.16 -24.98 -13.48
CA PRO A 214 -5.63 -26.10 -14.24
C PRO A 214 -5.88 -27.46 -13.56
N LEU A 215 -5.80 -27.51 -12.23
CA LEU A 215 -6.07 -28.72 -11.45
C LEU A 215 -7.55 -29.15 -11.56
N LEU A 216 -8.47 -28.17 -11.50
CA LEU A 216 -9.90 -28.39 -11.72
C LEU A 216 -10.15 -28.91 -13.13
N ALA A 217 -9.56 -28.28 -14.15
CA ALA A 217 -9.75 -28.65 -15.55
C ALA A 217 -9.19 -30.03 -15.88
N ALA A 218 -8.14 -30.48 -15.19
CA ALA A 218 -7.57 -31.81 -15.34
C ALA A 218 -8.30 -32.90 -14.53
N HIS A 219 -9.30 -32.55 -13.71
CA HIS A 219 -10.01 -33.45 -12.78
C HIS A 219 -9.09 -34.14 -11.76
N GLN A 220 -7.93 -33.55 -11.44
CA GLN A 220 -6.92 -34.15 -10.54
C GLN A 220 -6.98 -33.62 -9.09
N ILE A 221 -8.08 -32.93 -8.73
CA ILE A 221 -8.30 -32.30 -7.41
C ILE A 221 -8.18 -33.31 -6.25
N GLN A 222 -8.46 -34.58 -6.50
CA GLN A 222 -8.43 -35.62 -5.47
C GLN A 222 -7.01 -36.08 -5.11
N GLN A 223 -5.98 -35.63 -5.83
CA GLN A 223 -4.58 -36.00 -5.56
C GLN A 223 -3.99 -35.12 -4.45
N PRO A 224 -3.63 -35.69 -3.28
CA PRO A 224 -3.16 -34.90 -2.13
C PRO A 224 -1.86 -34.13 -2.40
N GLU A 225 -0.95 -34.71 -3.19
CA GLU A 225 0.33 -34.08 -3.54
C GLU A 225 0.11 -32.78 -4.32
N GLN A 226 -0.74 -32.82 -5.36
CA GLN A 226 -1.07 -31.64 -6.16
C GLN A 226 -1.82 -30.58 -5.35
N LEU A 227 -2.64 -30.97 -4.37
CA LEU A 227 -3.27 -30.02 -3.46
C LEU A 227 -2.24 -29.29 -2.60
N ILE A 228 -1.23 -29.99 -2.09
CA ILE A 228 -0.14 -29.38 -1.31
C ILE A 228 0.63 -28.40 -2.18
N ASP A 229 1.03 -28.80 -3.40
CA ASP A 229 1.72 -27.92 -4.34
C ASP A 229 0.88 -26.68 -4.68
N GLY A 230 -0.43 -26.84 -4.81
CA GLY A 230 -1.36 -25.76 -5.10
C GLY A 230 -1.48 -24.77 -3.94
N LEU A 231 -1.52 -25.29 -2.71
CA LEU A 231 -1.51 -24.46 -1.49
C LEU A 231 -0.18 -23.71 -1.34
N LEU A 232 0.96 -24.37 -1.58
CA LEU A 232 2.27 -23.73 -1.59
C LEU A 232 2.35 -22.65 -2.66
N ALA A 233 1.94 -22.95 -3.90
CA ALA A 233 1.87 -21.99 -5.00
C ALA A 233 0.98 -20.79 -4.65
N PHE A 234 -0.19 -21.02 -4.05
CA PHE A 234 -1.10 -19.97 -3.59
C PHE A 234 -0.44 -19.03 -2.57
N LEU A 235 0.23 -19.60 -1.56
CA LEU A 235 0.91 -18.84 -0.51
C LEU A 235 2.09 -18.05 -1.07
N LEU A 236 2.98 -18.68 -1.84
CA LEU A 236 4.18 -18.06 -2.40
C LEU A 236 3.83 -16.96 -3.40
N PHE A 237 2.82 -17.19 -4.26
CA PHE A 237 2.29 -16.15 -5.14
C PHE A 237 1.65 -15.00 -4.34
N GLY A 238 0.99 -15.33 -3.23
CA GLY A 238 0.44 -14.35 -2.27
C GLY A 238 1.50 -13.45 -1.65
N LEU A 239 2.62 -14.03 -1.19
CA LEU A 239 3.76 -13.31 -0.65
C LEU A 239 4.39 -12.38 -1.70
N CYS A 240 4.61 -12.91 -2.92
CA CYS A 240 5.11 -12.12 -4.05
C CYS A 240 4.18 -10.94 -4.38
N ALA A 241 2.86 -11.18 -4.50
CA ALA A 241 1.90 -10.12 -4.74
C ALA A 241 1.87 -9.07 -3.60
N SER A 242 1.98 -9.52 -2.34
CA SER A 242 2.05 -8.65 -1.16
C SER A 242 3.28 -7.73 -1.19
N SER A 243 4.42 -8.23 -1.64
CA SER A 243 5.64 -7.42 -1.79
C SER A 243 5.43 -6.26 -2.76
N VAL A 244 4.75 -6.51 -3.89
CA VAL A 244 4.43 -5.47 -4.88
C VAL A 244 3.42 -4.47 -4.32
N TYR A 245 2.43 -4.93 -3.57
CA TYR A 245 1.45 -4.03 -2.94
C TYR A 245 2.09 -3.12 -1.91
N VAL A 246 2.97 -3.64 -1.05
CA VAL A 246 3.72 -2.83 -0.08
C VAL A 246 4.62 -1.84 -0.81
N LEU A 247 5.40 -2.28 -1.80
CA LEU A 247 6.26 -1.38 -2.59
C LEU A 247 5.46 -0.25 -3.26
N ASN A 248 4.30 -0.58 -3.84
CA ASN A 248 3.43 0.41 -4.44
C ASN A 248 2.85 1.39 -3.41
N ASP A 249 2.43 0.93 -2.24
CA ASP A 249 1.95 1.82 -1.17
C ASP A 249 3.06 2.76 -0.66
N LEU A 250 4.33 2.32 -0.66
CA LEU A 250 5.47 3.18 -0.32
C LEU A 250 5.79 4.20 -1.43
N LEU A 251 5.71 3.79 -2.70
CA LEU A 251 5.96 4.70 -3.82
C LEU A 251 4.84 5.71 -4.01
N ASP A 252 3.58 5.34 -3.73
CA ASP A 252 2.39 6.16 -3.93
C ASP A 252 1.98 6.96 -2.67
N LEU A 253 2.85 7.09 -1.64
CA LEU A 253 2.53 7.78 -0.37
C LEU A 253 1.85 9.14 -0.54
N ALA A 254 2.43 10.02 -1.36
CA ALA A 254 1.91 11.35 -1.62
C ALA A 254 0.53 11.32 -2.30
N ASP A 255 0.37 10.48 -3.33
CA ASP A 255 -0.88 10.33 -4.07
C ASP A 255 -1.98 9.70 -3.21
N ASP A 256 -1.61 8.75 -2.36
CA ASP A 256 -2.54 8.08 -1.44
C ASP A 256 -3.07 9.05 -0.38
N ARG A 257 -2.26 9.97 0.13
CA ARG A 257 -2.67 11.01 1.10
C ARG A 257 -3.67 12.00 0.54
N HIS A 258 -3.53 12.36 -0.75
CA HIS A 258 -4.51 13.21 -1.44
C HIS A 258 -5.85 12.53 -1.70
N HIS A 259 -5.91 11.20 -1.58
CA HIS A 259 -7.08 10.42 -1.96
C HIS A 259 -8.01 10.14 -0.77
N ARG A 260 -9.32 10.41 -0.95
CA ARG A 260 -10.37 10.29 0.09
C ARG A 260 -10.32 9.00 0.93
N SER A 261 -10.28 7.83 0.28
CA SER A 261 -10.21 6.53 0.98
C SER A 261 -8.79 6.01 1.20
N LYS A 262 -7.87 6.20 0.24
CA LYS A 262 -6.49 5.68 0.31
C LYS A 262 -5.61 6.42 1.32
N ARG A 263 -5.98 7.63 1.76
CA ARG A 263 -5.28 8.33 2.86
C ARG A 263 -5.25 7.54 4.16
N ASN A 264 -6.21 6.63 4.32
CA ASN A 264 -6.31 5.72 5.47
C ASN A 264 -5.50 4.42 5.29
N ARG A 265 -4.68 4.30 4.24
CA ARG A 265 -3.74 3.18 4.08
C ARG A 265 -2.68 3.26 5.18
N PRO A 266 -2.24 2.12 5.74
CA PRO A 266 -1.38 2.12 6.93
C PRO A 266 -0.10 2.95 6.79
N PHE A 267 0.59 2.90 5.65
CA PHE A 267 1.80 3.69 5.41
C PHE A 267 1.47 5.18 5.19
N ALA A 268 0.47 5.49 4.36
CA ALA A 268 0.05 6.87 4.09
C ALA A 268 -0.38 7.63 5.36
N SER A 269 -1.09 6.95 6.28
CA SER A 269 -1.55 7.52 7.54
C SER A 269 -0.50 7.48 8.68
N GLY A 270 0.68 6.94 8.44
CA GLY A 270 1.73 6.78 9.45
C GLY A 270 1.44 5.71 10.54
N ARG A 271 0.49 4.78 10.32
CA ARG A 271 0.23 3.67 11.27
C ARG A 271 1.27 2.56 11.17
N LEU A 272 1.83 2.37 9.97
CA LEU A 272 3.00 1.51 9.78
C LEU A 272 4.20 2.39 9.40
N PRO A 273 5.35 2.21 10.08
CA PRO A 273 6.58 2.91 9.71
C PRO A 273 7.00 2.58 8.27
N ILE A 274 7.48 3.56 7.52
CA ILE A 274 7.98 3.34 6.15
C ILE A 274 9.13 2.32 6.15
N ARG A 275 10.02 2.41 7.15
CA ARG A 275 11.14 1.47 7.33
C ARG A 275 10.69 0.00 7.40
N SER A 276 9.58 -0.29 8.06
CA SER A 276 9.10 -1.68 8.16
C SER A 276 8.60 -2.19 6.80
N GLY A 277 7.99 -1.33 5.99
CA GLY A 277 7.63 -1.64 4.60
C GLY A 277 8.87 -1.92 3.74
N LEU A 278 9.91 -1.09 3.85
CA LEU A 278 11.18 -1.27 3.12
C LEU A 278 11.87 -2.59 3.45
N ILE A 279 11.75 -3.08 4.70
CA ILE A 279 12.26 -4.40 5.12
C ILE A 279 11.32 -5.53 4.66
N ALA A 280 10.00 -5.30 4.69
CA ALA A 280 9.01 -6.30 4.34
C ALA A 280 9.09 -6.69 2.85
N VAL A 281 9.31 -5.73 1.94
CA VAL A 281 9.40 -6.01 0.49
C VAL A 281 10.45 -7.09 0.16
N PRO A 282 11.74 -6.92 0.48
CA PRO A 282 12.75 -7.94 0.17
C PRO A 282 12.55 -9.23 0.96
N THR A 283 12.08 -9.15 2.21
CA THR A 283 11.78 -10.35 3.01
C THR A 283 10.69 -11.21 2.36
N LEU A 284 9.59 -10.59 1.93
CA LEU A 284 8.49 -11.29 1.25
C LEU A 284 8.94 -11.89 -0.08
N LEU A 285 9.81 -11.21 -0.83
CA LEU A 285 10.37 -11.73 -2.07
C LEU A 285 11.30 -12.90 -1.84
N LEU A 286 12.20 -12.80 -0.86
CA LEU A 286 13.11 -13.88 -0.51
C LEU A 286 12.35 -15.13 -0.07
N LEU A 287 11.29 -14.96 0.74
CA LEU A 287 10.42 -16.07 1.11
C LEU A 287 9.65 -16.64 -0.09
N ALA A 288 9.11 -15.79 -0.97
CA ALA A 288 8.35 -16.22 -2.13
C ALA A 288 9.22 -16.99 -3.15
N PHE A 289 10.36 -16.42 -3.55
CA PHE A 289 11.26 -17.04 -4.53
C PHE A 289 12.11 -18.16 -3.91
N GLY A 290 12.56 -18.02 -2.67
CA GLY A 290 13.29 -19.07 -1.97
C GLY A 290 12.40 -20.30 -1.74
N GLY A 291 11.15 -20.10 -1.29
CA GLY A 291 10.18 -21.18 -1.17
C GLY A 291 9.80 -21.78 -2.52
N ALA A 292 9.62 -20.95 -3.56
CA ALA A 292 9.30 -21.42 -4.90
C ALA A 292 10.43 -22.28 -5.50
N ALA A 293 11.70 -21.87 -5.31
CA ALA A 293 12.85 -22.63 -5.81
C ALA A 293 13.09 -23.93 -5.04
N TRP A 294 12.68 -24.00 -3.78
CA TRP A 294 12.89 -25.17 -2.93
C TRP A 294 11.77 -26.21 -3.05
N PHE A 295 10.51 -25.78 -3.10
CA PHE A 295 9.36 -26.68 -3.03
C PHE A 295 8.64 -26.90 -4.36
N LEU A 296 8.81 -26.01 -5.33
CA LEU A 296 8.06 -26.04 -6.58
C LEU A 296 8.98 -26.12 -7.80
N PRO A 297 8.43 -26.50 -8.96
CA PRO A 297 9.21 -26.57 -10.19
C PRO A 297 9.78 -25.21 -10.60
N TRP A 298 10.94 -25.21 -11.26
CA TRP A 298 11.59 -23.96 -11.70
C TRP A 298 10.70 -23.14 -12.65
N GLN A 299 9.80 -23.80 -13.40
CA GLN A 299 8.82 -23.15 -14.27
C GLN A 299 7.89 -22.24 -13.47
N PHE A 300 7.48 -22.64 -12.27
CA PHE A 300 6.69 -21.80 -11.38
C PHE A 300 7.45 -20.53 -10.98
N SER A 301 8.74 -20.69 -10.62
CA SER A 301 9.61 -19.55 -10.27
C SER A 301 9.78 -18.59 -11.46
N ALA A 302 9.91 -19.10 -12.68
CA ALA A 302 9.99 -18.29 -13.90
C ALA A 302 8.69 -17.49 -14.13
N VAL A 303 7.52 -18.13 -13.99
CA VAL A 303 6.21 -17.47 -14.10
C VAL A 303 6.02 -16.42 -13.00
N LEU A 304 6.45 -16.72 -11.76
CA LEU A 304 6.41 -15.79 -10.63
C LEU A 304 7.29 -14.56 -10.87
N GLY A 305 8.48 -14.77 -11.46
CA GLY A 305 9.38 -13.71 -11.93
C GLY A 305 8.74 -12.82 -13.00
N ALA A 306 8.17 -13.44 -14.03
CA ALA A 306 7.45 -12.72 -15.09
C ALA A 306 6.27 -11.91 -14.54
N TYR A 307 5.48 -12.51 -13.63
CA TYR A 307 4.40 -11.81 -12.93
C TYR A 307 4.91 -10.59 -12.16
N TYR A 308 6.00 -10.75 -11.40
CA TYR A 308 6.57 -9.67 -10.59
C TYR A 308 7.03 -8.51 -11.48
N VAL A 309 7.81 -8.80 -12.52
CA VAL A 309 8.29 -7.80 -13.50
C VAL A 309 7.11 -7.11 -14.19
N LEU A 310 6.14 -7.88 -14.70
CA LEU A 310 4.96 -7.31 -15.37
C LEU A 310 4.16 -6.40 -14.43
N THR A 311 4.03 -6.77 -13.15
CA THR A 311 3.31 -5.95 -12.16
C THR A 311 4.07 -4.66 -11.82
N LEU A 312 5.40 -4.70 -11.74
CA LEU A 312 6.23 -3.51 -11.55
C LEU A 312 6.15 -2.57 -12.75
N VAL A 313 6.36 -3.09 -13.96
CA VAL A 313 6.30 -2.33 -15.22
C VAL A 313 4.90 -1.74 -15.41
N TYR A 314 3.85 -2.49 -15.05
CA TYR A 314 2.49 -1.99 -15.01
C TYR A 314 2.35 -0.80 -14.05
N SER A 315 2.79 -0.96 -12.80
CA SER A 315 2.59 0.03 -11.75
C SER A 315 3.36 1.34 -12.00
N LEU A 316 4.53 1.25 -12.62
CA LEU A 316 5.39 2.40 -12.92
C LEU A 316 5.03 3.10 -14.24
N TYR A 317 4.74 2.32 -15.29
CA TYR A 317 4.65 2.83 -16.66
C TYR A 317 3.34 2.48 -17.37
N LEU A 318 3.01 1.19 -17.54
CA LEU A 318 1.93 0.78 -18.46
C LEU A 318 0.54 1.21 -18.00
N LYS A 319 0.33 1.42 -16.69
CA LYS A 319 -0.95 1.86 -16.13
C LYS A 319 -1.47 3.18 -16.74
N ARG A 320 -0.59 3.97 -17.35
CA ARG A 320 -0.87 5.30 -17.92
C ARG A 320 -1.36 5.24 -19.37
N HIS A 321 -1.18 4.12 -20.06
CA HIS A 321 -1.55 3.96 -21.48
C HIS A 321 -2.93 3.34 -21.64
N MET A 322 -3.75 3.92 -22.52
CA MET A 322 -5.09 3.42 -22.85
C MET A 322 -5.00 2.03 -23.49
N ALA A 323 -5.97 1.17 -23.20
CA ALA A 323 -6.09 -0.23 -23.63
C ALA A 323 -4.97 -1.17 -23.12
N VAL A 324 -3.71 -0.73 -23.12
CA VAL A 324 -2.56 -1.48 -22.61
C VAL A 324 -2.78 -1.87 -21.15
N ASP A 325 -3.36 -0.98 -20.34
CA ASP A 325 -3.63 -1.25 -18.94
C ASP A 325 -4.62 -2.42 -18.72
N VAL A 326 -5.71 -2.50 -19.49
CA VAL A 326 -6.72 -3.56 -19.36
C VAL A 326 -6.22 -4.88 -19.94
N VAL A 327 -5.44 -4.85 -21.03
CA VAL A 327 -4.78 -6.03 -21.60
C VAL A 327 -3.75 -6.59 -20.60
N VAL A 328 -2.95 -5.73 -19.97
CA VAL A 328 -1.99 -6.15 -18.94
C VAL A 328 -2.69 -6.67 -17.69
N LEU A 329 -3.79 -6.05 -17.26
CA LEU A 329 -4.59 -6.58 -16.15
C LEU A 329 -5.12 -7.99 -16.47
N ALA A 330 -5.64 -8.21 -17.67
CA ALA A 330 -6.09 -9.53 -18.12
C ALA A 330 -4.93 -10.54 -18.11
N MET A 331 -3.76 -10.16 -18.66
CA MET A 331 -2.55 -10.99 -18.60
C MET A 331 -2.16 -11.35 -17.16
N LEU A 332 -2.18 -10.40 -16.23
CA LEU A 332 -1.86 -10.65 -14.81
C LEU A 332 -2.82 -11.63 -14.14
N TYR A 333 -4.10 -11.66 -14.53
CA TYR A 333 -5.03 -12.70 -14.08
C TYR A 333 -4.68 -14.05 -14.71
N THR A 334 -4.43 -14.09 -16.02
CA THR A 334 -4.03 -15.30 -16.75
C THR A 334 -2.72 -15.89 -16.22
N THR A 335 -1.75 -15.06 -15.78
CA THR A 335 -0.49 -15.54 -15.21
C THR A 335 -0.68 -16.41 -13.98
N ARG A 336 -1.80 -16.26 -13.24
CA ARG A 336 -2.10 -17.14 -12.10
C ARG A 336 -2.46 -18.55 -12.55
N ILE A 337 -3.18 -18.67 -13.67
CA ILE A 337 -3.49 -19.96 -14.30
C ILE A 337 -2.19 -20.58 -14.84
N LEU A 338 -1.33 -19.77 -15.49
CA LEU A 338 0.01 -20.22 -15.92
C LEU A 338 0.85 -20.73 -14.74
N ALA A 339 0.82 -20.03 -13.61
CA ALA A 339 1.54 -20.42 -12.40
C ALA A 339 1.02 -21.76 -11.85
N GLY A 340 -0.30 -21.94 -11.80
CA GLY A 340 -0.92 -23.22 -11.43
C GLY A 340 -0.46 -24.36 -12.32
N ALA A 341 -0.52 -24.19 -13.64
CA ALA A 341 -0.10 -25.21 -14.58
C ALA A 341 1.39 -25.57 -14.43
N ALA A 342 2.23 -24.56 -14.20
CA ALA A 342 3.64 -24.74 -13.94
C ALA A 342 3.92 -25.47 -12.61
N ALA A 343 3.12 -25.21 -11.57
CA ALA A 343 3.23 -25.90 -10.29
C ALA A 343 2.81 -27.38 -10.38
N PHE A 344 1.74 -27.68 -11.12
CA PHE A 344 1.18 -29.03 -11.25
C PHE A 344 1.79 -29.86 -12.38
N HIS A 345 2.74 -29.32 -13.14
CA HIS A 345 3.25 -29.93 -14.38
C HIS A 345 2.17 -30.30 -15.41
N LEU A 346 1.08 -29.53 -15.44
CA LEU A 346 -0.04 -29.77 -16.35
C LEU A 346 0.12 -28.95 -17.63
N PRO A 347 -0.08 -29.55 -18.82
CA PRO A 347 -0.12 -28.78 -20.05
C PRO A 347 -1.39 -27.91 -20.07
N LEU A 348 -1.24 -26.66 -20.52
CA LEU A 348 -2.39 -25.79 -20.73
C LEU A 348 -2.91 -25.94 -22.15
N THR A 349 -4.23 -26.06 -22.27
CA THR A 349 -4.89 -26.04 -23.57
C THR A 349 -5.02 -24.62 -24.09
N PHE A 350 -5.01 -24.48 -25.40
CA PHE A 350 -5.29 -23.21 -26.08
C PHE A 350 -6.63 -22.62 -25.60
N TRP A 351 -7.65 -23.46 -25.43
CA TRP A 351 -9.00 -23.06 -25.03
C TRP A 351 -9.06 -22.42 -23.65
N ILE A 352 -8.39 -22.99 -22.64
CA ILE A 352 -8.36 -22.42 -21.29
C ILE A 352 -7.72 -21.02 -21.32
N LEU A 353 -6.64 -20.86 -22.10
CA LEU A 353 -5.96 -19.57 -22.23
C LEU A 353 -6.81 -18.53 -22.97
N ALA A 354 -7.40 -18.91 -24.10
CA ALA A 354 -8.27 -18.03 -24.88
C ALA A 354 -9.50 -17.59 -24.08
N PHE A 355 -10.17 -18.54 -23.41
CA PHE A 355 -11.31 -18.29 -22.53
C PHE A 355 -10.94 -17.30 -21.42
N SER A 356 -9.85 -17.60 -20.71
CA SER A 356 -9.37 -16.78 -19.58
C SER A 356 -9.01 -15.37 -20.02
N MET A 357 -8.36 -15.22 -21.17
CA MET A 357 -7.96 -13.91 -21.68
C MET A 357 -9.18 -13.01 -21.95
N PHE A 358 -10.21 -13.53 -22.65
CA PHE A 358 -11.43 -12.76 -22.93
C PHE A 358 -12.25 -12.48 -21.66
N LEU A 359 -12.37 -13.46 -20.77
CA LEU A 359 -13.08 -13.28 -19.50
C LEU A 359 -12.39 -12.21 -18.63
N PHE A 360 -11.08 -12.31 -18.43
CA PHE A 360 -10.35 -11.34 -17.61
C PHE A 360 -10.23 -9.97 -18.25
N LEU A 361 -10.23 -9.87 -19.60
CA LEU A 361 -10.34 -8.60 -20.29
C LEU A 361 -11.71 -7.94 -20.02
N SER A 362 -12.80 -8.72 -20.06
CA SER A 362 -14.12 -8.24 -19.68
C SER A 362 -14.14 -7.72 -18.25
N LEU A 363 -13.59 -8.47 -17.28
CA LEU A 363 -13.51 -8.02 -15.87
C LEU A 363 -12.60 -6.80 -15.68
N ALA A 364 -11.47 -6.72 -16.40
CA ALA A 364 -10.60 -5.55 -16.35
C ALA A 364 -11.33 -4.29 -16.87
N LEU A 365 -12.12 -4.42 -17.93
CA LEU A 365 -12.94 -3.35 -18.48
C LEU A 365 -14.10 -2.96 -17.55
N VAL A 366 -14.73 -3.92 -16.86
CA VAL A 366 -15.73 -3.65 -15.80
C VAL A 366 -15.12 -2.74 -14.72
N LYS A 367 -13.92 -3.07 -14.25
CA LYS A 367 -13.21 -2.25 -13.26
C LYS A 367 -12.92 -0.84 -13.78
N ARG A 368 -12.45 -0.72 -15.02
CA ARG A 368 -12.15 0.57 -15.66
C ARG A 368 -13.43 1.41 -15.82
N TYR A 369 -14.53 0.77 -16.21
CA TYR A 369 -15.83 1.41 -16.33
C TYR A 369 -16.30 1.98 -14.99
N ALA A 370 -16.20 1.20 -13.90
CA ALA A 370 -16.57 1.66 -12.56
C ALA A 370 -15.76 2.90 -12.13
N GLU A 371 -14.44 2.88 -12.34
CA GLU A 371 -13.54 4.02 -12.04
C GLU A 371 -13.89 5.27 -12.87
N LEU A 372 -14.19 5.13 -14.16
CA LEU A 372 -14.55 6.27 -15.03
C LEU A 372 -15.94 6.82 -14.74
N ARG A 373 -16.90 5.97 -14.37
CA ARG A 373 -18.24 6.40 -13.97
C ARG A 373 -18.15 7.27 -12.72
N GLU A 374 -17.35 6.86 -11.75
CA GLU A 374 -17.10 7.68 -10.55
C GLU A 374 -16.45 9.02 -10.90
N ALA A 375 -15.50 9.04 -11.84
CA ALA A 375 -14.90 10.30 -12.33
C ALA A 375 -15.93 11.21 -13.02
N ARG A 376 -16.82 10.65 -13.85
CA ARG A 376 -17.90 11.39 -14.53
C ARG A 376 -18.90 11.99 -13.55
N VAL A 377 -19.33 11.22 -12.54
CA VAL A 377 -20.26 11.69 -11.50
C VAL A 377 -19.65 12.82 -10.67
N ARG A 378 -18.32 12.87 -10.54
CA ARG A 378 -17.59 13.92 -9.82
C ARG A 378 -17.27 15.16 -10.66
N GLU A 379 -17.77 15.23 -11.89
CA GLU A 379 -17.52 16.34 -12.83
C GLU A 379 -16.02 16.65 -12.96
N VAL A 380 -15.17 15.62 -12.90
CA VAL A 380 -13.72 15.81 -13.06
C VAL A 380 -13.46 16.26 -14.49
N GLU A 381 -13.12 17.53 -14.66
CA GLU A 381 -12.72 18.08 -15.95
C GLU A 381 -11.33 17.55 -16.36
N GLY A 382 -11.28 16.84 -17.48
CA GLY A 382 -10.03 16.35 -18.10
C GLY A 382 -9.74 14.85 -17.96
N LYS A 383 -8.48 14.47 -18.18
CA LYS A 383 -8.03 13.07 -18.09
C LYS A 383 -8.16 12.55 -16.66
N ALA A 384 -8.61 11.32 -16.50
CA ALA A 384 -8.61 10.66 -15.19
C ALA A 384 -7.17 10.65 -14.60
N ARG A 385 -7.01 11.14 -13.37
CA ARG A 385 -5.70 11.35 -12.73
C ARG A 385 -4.84 10.08 -12.78
N GLY A 386 -3.73 10.13 -13.52
CA GLY A 386 -2.77 9.03 -13.66
C GLY A 386 -3.16 7.91 -14.65
N ARG A 387 -4.18 8.11 -15.48
CA ARG A 387 -4.69 7.13 -16.46
C ARG A 387 -4.94 7.79 -17.83
N GLY A 388 -4.83 7.00 -18.90
CA GLY A 388 -4.98 7.46 -20.28
C GLY A 388 -6.42 7.53 -20.80
N TYR A 389 -7.41 7.68 -19.92
CA TYR A 389 -8.85 7.62 -20.26
C TYR A 389 -9.58 8.92 -19.95
N TYR A 390 -10.65 9.17 -20.70
CA TYR A 390 -11.59 10.25 -20.50
C TYR A 390 -12.95 9.72 -20.02
N PRO A 391 -13.71 10.48 -19.22
CA PRO A 391 -15.07 10.11 -18.84
C PRO A 391 -16.02 9.85 -20.02
N SER A 392 -15.73 10.41 -21.20
CA SER A 392 -16.45 10.17 -22.45
C SER A 392 -16.28 8.76 -23.02
N ASP A 393 -15.22 8.04 -22.63
CA ASP A 393 -14.89 6.72 -23.19
C ASP A 393 -15.78 5.59 -22.60
N LEU A 394 -16.67 5.93 -21.66
CA LEU A 394 -17.49 4.97 -20.92
C LEU A 394 -18.29 4.02 -21.81
N ASP A 395 -18.97 4.55 -22.82
CA ASP A 395 -19.85 3.75 -23.68
C ASP A 395 -19.04 2.78 -24.56
N MET A 396 -17.88 3.23 -25.04
CA MET A 396 -16.94 2.38 -25.78
C MET A 396 -16.40 1.25 -24.88
N ILE A 397 -16.01 1.57 -23.65
CA ILE A 397 -15.50 0.59 -22.68
C ILE A 397 -16.58 -0.43 -22.32
N ALA A 398 -17.83 0.00 -22.16
CA ALA A 398 -18.96 -0.90 -21.93
C ALA A 398 -19.16 -1.86 -23.10
N SER A 399 -19.14 -1.34 -24.33
CA SER A 399 -19.30 -2.15 -25.54
C SER A 399 -18.17 -3.19 -25.69
N LEU A 400 -16.91 -2.75 -25.59
CA LEU A 400 -15.74 -3.63 -25.67
C LEU A 400 -15.74 -4.69 -24.57
N GLY A 401 -16.14 -4.31 -23.36
CA GLY A 401 -16.13 -5.18 -22.21
C GLY A 401 -17.24 -6.23 -22.23
N ALA A 402 -18.48 -5.86 -22.61
CA ALA A 402 -19.56 -6.80 -22.84
C ALA A 402 -19.24 -7.75 -24.01
N SER A 403 -18.70 -7.22 -25.11
CA SER A 403 -18.26 -8.02 -26.27
C SER A 403 -17.19 -9.04 -25.88
N SER A 404 -16.17 -8.63 -25.12
CA SER A 404 -15.12 -9.54 -24.61
C SER A 404 -15.71 -10.65 -23.74
N GLY A 405 -16.72 -10.34 -22.92
CA GLY A 405 -17.42 -11.33 -22.11
C GLY A 405 -18.19 -12.35 -22.95
N ASN A 406 -18.90 -11.88 -23.98
CA ASN A 406 -19.62 -12.75 -24.91
C ASN A 406 -18.66 -13.63 -25.73
N LEU A 407 -17.48 -13.10 -26.11
CA LEU A 407 -16.43 -13.90 -26.76
C LEU A 407 -15.90 -15.00 -25.85
N ALA A 408 -15.78 -14.76 -24.53
CA ALA A 408 -15.43 -15.82 -23.59
C ALA A 408 -16.47 -16.96 -23.59
N VAL A 409 -17.77 -16.62 -23.61
CA VAL A 409 -18.86 -17.61 -23.73
C VAL A 409 -18.79 -18.36 -25.06
N MET A 410 -18.50 -17.66 -26.16
CA MET A 410 -18.32 -18.27 -27.48
C MET A 410 -17.15 -19.27 -27.48
N VAL A 411 -16.00 -18.88 -26.91
CA VAL A 411 -14.83 -19.77 -26.78
C VAL A 411 -15.16 -21.01 -25.96
N LEU A 412 -15.94 -20.86 -24.88
CA LEU A 412 -16.42 -22.01 -24.10
C LEU A 412 -17.32 -22.93 -24.94
N ALA A 413 -18.24 -22.38 -25.73
CA ALA A 413 -19.10 -23.17 -26.61
C ALA A 413 -18.29 -23.93 -27.67
N LEU A 414 -17.26 -23.31 -28.27
CA LEU A 414 -16.36 -23.96 -29.21
C LEU A 414 -15.55 -25.08 -28.56
N TYR A 415 -15.06 -24.87 -27.33
CA TYR A 415 -14.36 -25.89 -26.54
C TYR A 415 -15.22 -27.13 -26.30
N ILE A 416 -16.52 -26.96 -25.98
CA ILE A 416 -17.46 -28.07 -25.75
C ILE A 416 -17.67 -28.88 -27.04
N HIS A 417 -17.63 -28.23 -28.20
CA HIS A 417 -17.85 -28.88 -29.49
C HIS A 417 -16.61 -29.63 -30.01
N GLU A 418 -15.41 -29.31 -29.51
CA GLU A 418 -14.18 -29.97 -29.94
C GLU A 418 -14.12 -31.42 -29.43
N GLY A 419 -13.83 -32.37 -30.34
CA GLY A 419 -13.88 -33.81 -30.06
C GLY A 419 -12.93 -34.30 -28.97
N ALA A 420 -11.86 -33.56 -28.64
CA ALA A 420 -10.95 -33.88 -27.54
C ALA A 420 -11.62 -33.73 -26.16
N THR A 421 -12.56 -32.80 -26.00
CA THR A 421 -13.30 -32.55 -24.77
C THR A 421 -14.29 -33.69 -24.46
N VAL A 422 -14.84 -34.32 -25.49
CA VAL A 422 -15.78 -35.44 -25.39
C VAL A 422 -15.16 -36.67 -24.71
N VAL A 423 -13.83 -36.82 -24.78
CA VAL A 423 -13.12 -37.97 -24.18
C VAL A 423 -12.92 -37.79 -22.67
N LEU A 424 -12.90 -36.56 -22.17
CA LEU A 424 -12.63 -36.25 -20.75
C LEU A 424 -13.88 -36.30 -19.87
N TYR A 425 -15.07 -36.26 -20.47
CA TYR A 425 -16.36 -36.13 -19.79
C TYR A 425 -17.31 -37.26 -20.19
N GLN A 426 -17.98 -37.89 -19.23
CA GLN A 426 -18.98 -38.92 -19.47
C GLN A 426 -20.25 -38.35 -20.13
N HIS A 427 -20.61 -37.11 -19.75
CA HIS A 427 -21.82 -36.43 -20.22
C HIS A 427 -21.51 -35.02 -20.73
N PRO A 428 -20.79 -34.87 -21.87
CA PRO A 428 -20.33 -33.58 -22.38
C PRO A 428 -21.46 -32.62 -22.77
N HIS A 429 -22.65 -33.15 -23.09
CA HIS A 429 -23.84 -32.35 -23.40
C HIS A 429 -24.32 -31.51 -22.20
N VAL A 430 -24.04 -31.93 -20.97
CA VAL A 430 -24.42 -31.19 -19.75
C VAL A 430 -23.62 -29.87 -19.66
N ILE A 431 -22.38 -29.84 -20.15
CA ILE A 431 -21.51 -28.66 -20.13
C ILE A 431 -22.13 -27.48 -20.90
N TRP A 432 -23.02 -27.73 -21.86
CA TRP A 432 -23.75 -26.66 -22.55
C TRP A 432 -24.55 -25.76 -21.62
N LEU A 433 -24.97 -26.25 -20.44
CA LEU A 433 -25.63 -25.44 -19.42
C LEU A 433 -24.69 -24.38 -18.81
N ALA A 434 -23.37 -24.55 -18.90
CA ALA A 434 -22.40 -23.56 -18.44
C ALA A 434 -22.46 -22.26 -19.28
N CYS A 435 -22.79 -22.35 -20.57
CA CYS A 435 -22.88 -21.20 -21.48
C CYS A 435 -23.96 -20.18 -21.06
N PRO A 436 -25.26 -20.54 -20.91
CA PRO A 436 -26.29 -19.59 -20.48
C PRO A 436 -26.06 -19.07 -19.06
N LEU A 437 -25.47 -19.87 -18.17
CA LEU A 437 -25.10 -19.42 -16.82
C LEU A 437 -24.04 -18.33 -16.84
N LEU A 438 -22.98 -18.54 -17.62
CA LEU A 438 -21.91 -17.55 -17.75
C LEU A 438 -22.39 -16.29 -18.46
N LEU A 439 -23.21 -16.43 -19.51
CA LEU A 439 -23.82 -15.30 -20.21
C LEU A 439 -24.69 -14.47 -19.27
N PHE A 440 -25.53 -15.12 -18.45
CA PHE A 440 -26.33 -14.44 -17.43
C PHE A 440 -25.45 -13.69 -16.44
N TRP A 441 -24.38 -14.33 -15.92
CA TRP A 441 -23.49 -13.71 -14.95
C TRP A 441 -22.77 -12.49 -15.50
N ILE A 442 -22.20 -12.59 -16.70
CA ILE A 442 -21.50 -11.49 -17.39
C ILE A 442 -22.47 -10.33 -17.63
N THR A 443 -23.66 -10.63 -18.17
CA THR A 443 -24.69 -9.61 -18.44
C THR A 443 -25.11 -8.90 -17.15
N ARG A 444 -25.37 -9.66 -16.08
CA ARG A 444 -25.73 -9.10 -14.77
C ARG A 444 -24.61 -8.23 -14.20
N LEU A 445 -23.36 -8.66 -14.30
CA LEU A 445 -22.21 -7.91 -13.81
C LEU A 445 -22.10 -6.55 -14.51
N TRP A 446 -22.22 -6.51 -15.84
CA TRP A 446 -22.21 -5.27 -16.61
C TRP A 446 -23.39 -4.36 -16.27
N MET A 447 -24.61 -4.93 -16.14
CA MET A 447 -25.79 -4.16 -15.75
C MET A 447 -25.68 -3.54 -14.35
N LEU A 448 -25.15 -4.27 -13.36
CA LEU A 448 -24.95 -3.74 -12.01
C LEU A 448 -23.87 -2.66 -11.96
N THR A 449 -22.80 -2.83 -12.74
CA THR A 449 -21.73 -1.84 -12.85
C THR A 449 -22.23 -0.57 -13.52
N HIS A 450 -23.02 -0.69 -14.59
CA HIS A 450 -23.70 0.43 -15.24
C HIS A 450 -24.59 1.22 -14.27
N ARG A 451 -25.35 0.51 -13.43
CA ARG A 451 -26.19 1.08 -12.36
C ARG A 451 -25.41 1.69 -11.19
N GLY A 452 -24.09 1.49 -11.12
CA GLY A 452 -23.25 2.02 -10.04
C GLY A 452 -23.30 1.23 -8.73
N LEU A 453 -23.78 -0.01 -8.78
CA LEU A 453 -23.89 -0.88 -7.61
C LEU A 453 -22.60 -1.66 -7.34
N MET A 454 -21.62 -1.58 -8.24
CA MET A 454 -20.33 -2.25 -8.14
C MET A 454 -19.19 -1.22 -8.14
N ASN A 455 -18.56 -1.00 -6.97
CA ASN A 455 -17.41 -0.09 -6.81
C ASN A 455 -16.11 -0.84 -6.45
N ASP A 456 -16.21 -2.15 -6.21
CA ASP A 456 -15.11 -3.02 -5.82
C ASP A 456 -14.52 -3.78 -7.03
N ASP A 457 -13.38 -4.45 -6.81
CA ASP A 457 -12.79 -5.36 -7.80
C ASP A 457 -13.80 -6.47 -8.18
N PRO A 458 -14.02 -6.77 -9.48
CA PRO A 458 -15.06 -7.71 -9.92
C PRO A 458 -14.94 -9.10 -9.29
N VAL A 459 -13.71 -9.56 -9.03
CA VAL A 459 -13.48 -10.87 -8.38
C VAL A 459 -13.93 -10.85 -6.92
N VAL A 460 -13.70 -9.74 -6.22
CA VAL A 460 -14.17 -9.56 -4.84
C VAL A 460 -15.68 -9.42 -4.80
N PHE A 461 -16.28 -8.71 -5.76
CA PHE A 461 -17.72 -8.62 -5.92
C PHE A 461 -18.36 -9.99 -6.10
N ALA A 462 -17.82 -10.81 -7.01
CA ALA A 462 -18.33 -12.15 -7.31
C ALA A 462 -18.43 -13.06 -6.06
N ILE A 463 -17.55 -12.85 -5.09
CA ILE A 463 -17.46 -13.67 -3.88
C ILE A 463 -18.28 -13.09 -2.72
N ARG A 464 -18.70 -11.82 -2.77
CA ARG A 464 -19.61 -11.24 -1.78
C ARG A 464 -21.07 -11.34 -2.20
N ASP A 465 -21.32 -11.28 -3.51
CA ASP A 465 -22.66 -11.29 -4.08
C ASP A 465 -23.24 -12.71 -4.12
N ARG A 466 -24.35 -12.93 -3.41
CA ARG A 466 -25.00 -14.26 -3.27
C ARG A 466 -25.43 -14.85 -4.61
N ILE A 467 -25.88 -14.03 -5.55
CA ILE A 467 -26.29 -14.49 -6.89
C ILE A 467 -25.06 -14.96 -7.67
N SER A 468 -23.96 -14.22 -7.62
CA SER A 468 -22.68 -14.62 -8.24
C SER A 468 -22.14 -15.93 -7.65
N GLN A 469 -22.21 -16.10 -6.32
CA GLN A 469 -21.86 -17.38 -5.68
C GLN A 469 -22.75 -18.52 -6.15
N GLY A 470 -24.07 -18.31 -6.24
CA GLY A 470 -25.03 -19.31 -6.71
C GLY A 470 -24.78 -19.72 -8.16
N VAL A 471 -24.51 -18.76 -9.05
CA VAL A 471 -24.15 -19.06 -10.45
C VAL A 471 -22.81 -19.79 -10.53
N GLY A 472 -21.82 -19.39 -9.74
CA GLY A 472 -20.53 -20.08 -9.68
C GLY A 472 -20.64 -21.52 -9.17
N ALA A 473 -21.46 -21.76 -8.15
CA ALA A 473 -21.72 -23.11 -7.64
C ALA A 473 -22.44 -23.98 -8.67
N LEU A 474 -23.44 -23.43 -9.37
CA LEU A 474 -24.15 -24.15 -10.43
C LEU A 474 -23.24 -24.42 -11.64
N PHE A 475 -22.35 -23.48 -11.96
CA PHE A 475 -21.32 -23.67 -13.00
C PHE A 475 -20.40 -24.84 -12.63
N LEU A 476 -19.88 -24.89 -11.41
CA LEU A 476 -19.06 -26.03 -10.95
C LEU A 476 -19.84 -27.35 -10.91
N LEU A 477 -21.12 -27.32 -10.51
CA LEU A 477 -22.00 -28.49 -10.51
C LEU A 477 -22.21 -29.06 -11.92
N VAL A 478 -22.36 -28.19 -12.92
CA VAL A 478 -22.46 -28.60 -14.34
C VAL A 478 -21.21 -29.37 -14.77
N PHE A 479 -20.02 -28.88 -14.45
CA PHE A 479 -18.77 -29.58 -14.76
C PHE A 479 -18.58 -30.86 -13.96
N TRP A 480 -19.03 -30.89 -12.70
CA TRP A 480 -19.02 -32.10 -11.89
C TRP A 480 -19.92 -33.19 -12.49
N ILE A 481 -21.16 -32.87 -12.84
CA ILE A 481 -22.12 -33.84 -13.42
C ILE A 481 -21.64 -34.33 -14.80
N ALA A 482 -20.94 -33.48 -15.54
CA ALA A 482 -20.39 -33.86 -16.83
C ALA A 482 -19.24 -34.87 -16.72
N ALA A 483 -18.45 -34.83 -15.63
CA ALA A 483 -17.25 -35.64 -15.40
C ALA A 483 -17.63 -37.04 -14.90
#